data_AF-A0A369W5T0-F1
#
_entry.id   AF-A0A369W5T0-F1
#
_cell.length_a   1.000
_cell.length_b   1.000
_cell.length_c   1.000
_cell.angle_alpha   90.00
_cell.angle_beta   90.00
_cell.angle_gamma   90.00
#
_symmetry.space_group_name_H-M   'P 1'
#
loop_
_entity.id
_entity.type
_entity.pdbx_description
1 polymer ?
#
loop_
_entity_poly.entity_id
_entity_poly.type
_entity_poly.pdbx_seq_one_letter_code
_entity_poly.pdbx_strand_id
1 'polypeptide(L)'
;MNSFEVNKIFGAILGTLVFVMGVGFIADEIYAPIEGRGAGYALPEPVEDGAAGGAEEVPGVAPIAARMQTASASAGQGLIARCQACHDYSPENANRTGPGIYGVVGHPIASHDGFAYSDVLAEMGAEGEVWDYEHLDAFLESPRNFAPGTKMSFAGLSNPEDRANLIAFLRENSDDPYPLPEAPAEEPAAEGAGDEAAAPAQDELSTLLASVTPEQGQALIVRCQACHDYSAANANRVGPGIYDIVGQEIAHHAEFAYSDALAAMGVDGETWTPANLDAFFESPSTFAPGTKMSFPGLSSPEDRAALIVYLNTLSDDPTPLVEAPAEEPAAEEPAAEEAAEAAEAAVPAEEAAAPADDELVMLLASVTPEQGQALIVRCQACHDYTAANANRVGPGIYDIVGQEIAHHAEFAYSDALAAMGEAGETWTPANLDAFFESPRDFAPGTKMSFPGLSSPEDRAALIVFLNTLSDDPMDLTGGGGAPAEPDQPVADEVDALTLEGEDAPAAPAQ
;
A
#
# COMPACT_ATOMS: atom_id res chain seq x y z
N MET A 1 18.63 39.11 -59.10
CA MET A 1 17.34 39.54 -58.54
C MET A 1 17.35 41.05 -58.37
N ASN A 2 16.25 41.71 -58.72
CA ASN A 2 16.13 43.15 -58.49
C ASN A 2 15.85 43.42 -56.99
N SER A 3 16.17 44.63 -56.52
CA SER A 3 16.01 45.01 -55.10
C SER A 3 14.58 44.77 -54.57
N PHE A 4 13.58 44.83 -55.46
CA PHE A 4 12.19 44.61 -55.12
C PHE A 4 11.87 43.13 -54.82
N GLU A 5 12.42 42.18 -55.57
CA GLU A 5 12.30 40.74 -55.29
C GLU A 5 13.01 40.37 -53.99
N VAL A 6 14.19 40.93 -53.76
CA VAL A 6 14.97 40.71 -52.52
C VAL A 6 14.20 41.23 -51.31
N ASN A 7 13.62 42.42 -51.37
CA ASN A 7 12.80 42.98 -50.28
C ASN A 7 11.53 42.18 -50.01
N LYS A 8 10.90 41.59 -51.05
CA LYS A 8 9.74 40.71 -50.87
C LYS A 8 10.11 39.42 -50.16
N ILE A 9 11.25 38.82 -50.50
CA ILE A 9 11.74 37.60 -49.85
C ILE A 9 12.05 37.90 -48.38
N PHE A 10 12.78 38.97 -48.09
CA PHE A 10 13.05 39.38 -46.71
C PHE A 10 11.79 39.71 -45.92
N GLY A 11 10.80 40.38 -46.54
CA GLY A 11 9.51 40.65 -45.91
C GLY A 11 8.72 39.40 -45.58
N ALA A 12 8.74 38.39 -46.46
CA ALA A 12 8.08 37.11 -46.21
C ALA A 12 8.77 36.33 -45.07
N ILE A 13 10.10 36.33 -45.03
CA ILE A 13 10.87 35.69 -43.95
C ILE A 13 10.58 36.39 -42.62
N LEU A 14 10.70 37.72 -42.57
CA LEU A 14 10.46 38.49 -41.35
C LEU A 14 9.01 38.36 -40.87
N GLY A 15 8.03 38.40 -41.78
CA GLY A 15 6.62 38.23 -41.45
C GLY A 15 6.32 36.84 -40.87
N THR A 16 6.94 35.80 -41.41
CA THR A 16 6.80 34.43 -40.89
C THR A 16 7.43 34.32 -39.49
N LEU A 17 8.61 34.89 -39.27
CA LEU A 17 9.27 34.88 -37.97
C LEU A 17 8.45 35.62 -36.90
N VAL A 18 7.91 36.80 -37.24
CA VAL A 18 7.05 37.57 -36.32
C VAL A 18 5.76 36.83 -36.03
N PHE A 19 5.17 36.14 -37.03
CA PHE A 19 3.97 35.33 -36.82
C PHE A 19 4.23 34.15 -35.88
N VAL A 20 5.31 33.39 -36.09
CA VAL A 20 5.70 32.27 -35.22
C VAL A 20 5.95 32.74 -33.79
N MET A 21 6.70 33.84 -33.63
CA MET A 21 6.96 34.43 -32.32
C MET A 21 5.68 34.92 -31.64
N GLY A 22 4.77 35.55 -32.38
CA GLY A 22 3.49 36.04 -31.86
C GLY A 22 2.56 34.92 -31.42
N VAL A 23 2.53 33.79 -32.14
CA VAL A 23 1.78 32.60 -31.72
C VAL A 23 2.36 32.01 -30.44
N GLY A 24 3.69 32.03 -30.26
CA GLY A 24 4.35 31.62 -29.02
C GLY A 24 3.88 32.43 -27.81
N PHE A 25 3.89 33.76 -27.90
CA PHE A 25 3.40 34.63 -26.82
C PHE A 25 1.92 34.39 -26.46
N ILE A 26 1.07 34.12 -27.46
CA ILE A 26 -0.34 33.80 -27.22
C ILE A 26 -0.49 32.44 -26.55
N ALA A 27 0.34 31.47 -26.94
CA ALA A 27 0.36 30.15 -26.30
C ALA A 27 0.81 30.27 -24.84
N ASP A 28 1.87 31.03 -24.55
CA ASP A 28 2.36 31.25 -23.18
C ASP A 28 1.31 31.91 -22.28
N GLU A 29 0.50 32.83 -22.82
CA GLU A 29 -0.60 33.45 -22.08
C GLU A 29 -1.77 32.48 -21.82
N ILE A 30 -2.12 31.64 -22.80
CA ILE A 30 -3.21 30.65 -22.68
C ILE A 30 -2.80 29.50 -21.75
N TYR A 31 -1.53 29.10 -21.78
CA TYR A 31 -0.96 27.99 -21.01
C TYR A 31 -0.12 28.48 -19.82
N ALA A 32 -0.33 29.72 -19.38
CA ALA A 32 0.33 30.25 -18.20
C ALA A 32 0.13 29.28 -17.02
N PRO A 33 1.21 28.84 -16.35
CA PRO A 33 1.09 27.99 -15.18
C PRO A 33 0.21 28.68 -14.14
N ILE A 34 -0.79 27.97 -13.64
CA ILE A 34 -1.60 28.46 -12.51
C ILE A 34 -0.71 28.36 -11.26
N GLU A 35 -0.02 29.45 -10.93
CA GLU A 35 0.74 29.57 -9.70
C GLU A 35 -0.23 29.70 -8.51
N GLY A 36 0.03 28.97 -7.42
CA GLY A 36 -0.72 29.11 -6.16
C GLY A 36 -1.67 27.97 -5.78
N ARG A 37 -1.60 26.80 -6.42
CA ARG A 37 -2.10 25.57 -5.75
C ARG A 37 -1.06 25.14 -4.72
N GLY A 38 -1.45 25.09 -3.45
CA GLY A 38 -0.57 24.73 -2.33
C GLY A 38 0.17 23.40 -2.52
N ALA A 39 1.29 23.27 -1.80
CA ALA A 39 2.21 22.13 -1.70
C ALA A 39 2.11 21.07 -2.82
N GLY A 40 2.52 21.43 -4.03
CA GLY A 40 2.95 20.47 -5.04
C GLY A 40 4.34 19.93 -4.68
N TYR A 41 4.55 18.63 -4.89
CA TYR A 41 5.83 17.97 -4.63
C TYR A 41 7.01 18.69 -5.31
N ALA A 42 8.05 18.99 -4.53
CA ALA A 42 9.32 19.47 -5.05
C ALA A 42 10.03 18.32 -5.78
N LEU A 43 9.93 18.31 -7.11
CA LEU A 43 10.79 17.49 -7.95
C LEU A 43 12.18 18.13 -7.94
N PRO A 44 13.25 17.37 -7.63
CA PRO A 44 14.61 17.88 -7.72
C PRO A 44 14.91 18.28 -9.16
N GLU A 45 15.49 19.47 -9.34
CA GLU A 45 15.98 19.93 -10.65
C GLU A 45 17.05 18.96 -11.18
N PRO A 46 17.09 18.70 -12.50
CA PRO A 46 18.03 17.75 -13.07
C PRO A 46 19.46 18.28 -12.93
N VAL A 47 20.30 17.51 -12.25
CA VAL A 47 21.75 17.66 -12.32
C VAL A 47 22.20 17.31 -13.74
N GLU A 48 22.72 18.31 -14.45
CA GLU A 48 23.47 18.08 -15.68
C GLU A 48 24.83 17.49 -15.30
N ASP A 49 25.02 16.17 -15.49
CA ASP A 49 26.34 15.60 -15.64
C ASP A 49 26.32 14.53 -16.73
N GLY A 50 27.17 14.76 -17.73
CA GLY A 50 27.24 13.97 -18.95
C GLY A 50 27.95 12.64 -18.79
N ALA A 51 27.48 11.66 -19.56
CA ALA A 51 28.22 10.56 -20.17
C ALA A 51 29.32 9.89 -19.33
N ALA A 52 28.97 8.76 -18.70
CA ALA A 52 29.62 7.46 -18.90
C ALA A 52 28.89 6.40 -18.06
N GLY A 53 28.68 5.22 -18.64
CA GLY A 53 27.99 4.10 -18.01
C GLY A 53 28.56 3.70 -16.65
N GLY A 54 27.63 3.34 -15.77
CA GLY A 54 27.83 2.79 -14.44
C GLY A 54 26.49 2.88 -13.73
N ALA A 55 25.86 1.74 -13.46
CA ALA A 55 24.68 1.68 -12.61
C ALA A 55 25.08 2.26 -11.25
N GLU A 56 24.66 3.50 -10.98
CA GLU A 56 24.86 4.13 -9.69
C GLU A 56 23.76 3.63 -8.75
N GLU A 57 24.16 2.88 -7.72
CA GLU A 57 23.27 2.38 -6.69
C GLU A 57 22.59 3.56 -6.00
N VAL A 58 21.28 3.70 -6.22
CA VAL A 58 20.43 4.58 -5.43
C VAL A 58 20.31 3.96 -4.04
N PRO A 59 20.76 4.62 -2.96
CA PRO A 59 20.74 4.03 -1.63
C PRO A 59 19.30 3.70 -1.22
N GLY A 60 19.04 2.41 -1.00
CA GLY A 60 17.75 1.89 -0.52
C GLY A 60 16.92 1.09 -1.53
N VAL A 61 17.34 0.96 -2.80
CA VAL A 61 16.67 0.09 -3.79
C VAL A 61 17.53 -1.12 -4.08
N ALA A 62 17.05 -2.32 -3.77
CA ALA A 62 17.76 -3.56 -4.05
C ALA A 62 18.04 -3.72 -5.56
N PRO A 63 19.17 -4.32 -5.98
CA PRO A 63 19.46 -4.60 -7.38
C PRO A 63 18.34 -5.40 -8.06
N ILE A 64 18.11 -5.20 -9.36
CA ILE A 64 17.05 -5.92 -10.08
C ILE A 64 17.22 -7.44 -9.98
N ALA A 65 18.46 -7.94 -10.00
CA ALA A 65 18.74 -9.37 -9.82
C ALA A 65 18.21 -9.93 -8.49
N ALA A 66 18.24 -9.14 -7.41
CA ALA A 66 17.69 -9.51 -6.11
C ALA A 66 16.16 -9.39 -6.11
N ARG A 67 15.59 -8.30 -6.64
CA ARG A 67 14.14 -8.10 -6.75
C ARG A 67 13.46 -9.17 -7.61
N MET A 68 14.13 -9.64 -8.66
CA MET A 68 13.62 -10.70 -9.54
C MET A 68 13.50 -12.07 -8.83
N GLN A 69 14.18 -12.30 -7.70
CA GLN A 69 14.00 -13.51 -6.90
C GLN A 69 12.65 -13.52 -6.17
N THR A 70 12.12 -12.35 -5.82
CA THR A 70 10.88 -12.19 -5.04
C THR A 70 9.71 -11.60 -5.85
N ALA A 71 9.94 -11.23 -7.11
CA ALA A 71 8.94 -10.62 -7.98
C ALA A 71 7.76 -11.56 -8.29
N SER A 72 6.55 -11.02 -8.24
CA SER A 72 5.29 -11.73 -8.49
C SER A 72 4.71 -11.37 -9.87
N ALA A 73 4.69 -12.36 -10.78
CA ALA A 73 4.04 -12.23 -12.08
C ALA A 73 2.53 -11.94 -11.97
N SER A 74 1.85 -12.48 -10.95
CA SER A 74 0.43 -12.21 -10.72
C SER A 74 0.17 -10.77 -10.27
N ALA A 75 1.06 -10.18 -9.47
CA ALA A 75 1.02 -8.75 -9.15
C ALA A 75 1.31 -7.89 -10.40
N GLY A 76 2.25 -8.33 -11.24
CA GLY A 76 2.57 -7.70 -12.53
C GLY A 76 1.42 -7.71 -13.53
N GLN A 77 0.53 -8.71 -13.47
CA GLN A 77 -0.63 -8.81 -14.35
C GLN A 77 -1.57 -7.60 -14.25
N GLY A 78 -1.68 -6.96 -13.08
CA GLY A 78 -2.46 -5.72 -12.93
C GLY A 78 -1.83 -4.52 -13.66
N LEU A 79 -0.50 -4.52 -13.81
CA LEU A 79 0.27 -3.43 -14.40
C LEU A 79 0.27 -3.47 -15.93
N ILE A 80 0.14 -4.66 -16.55
CA ILE A 80 0.11 -4.82 -18.01
C ILE A 80 -1.04 -4.05 -18.68
N ALA A 81 -2.09 -3.71 -17.93
CA ALA A 81 -3.21 -2.91 -18.41
C ALA A 81 -2.78 -1.52 -18.94
N ARG A 82 -1.65 -0.99 -18.47
CA ARG A 82 -1.05 0.27 -18.95
C ARG A 82 -0.35 0.08 -20.30
N CYS A 83 0.13 -1.13 -20.58
CA CYS A 83 0.90 -1.46 -21.78
C CYS A 83 0.01 -1.93 -22.93
N GLN A 84 -1.09 -2.63 -22.64
CA GLN A 84 -1.98 -3.25 -23.63
C GLN A 84 -2.68 -2.26 -24.58
N ALA A 85 -2.78 -0.98 -24.19
CA ALA A 85 -3.33 0.07 -25.03
C ALA A 85 -2.48 0.31 -26.28
N CYS A 86 -1.17 0.08 -26.17
CA CYS A 86 -0.21 0.34 -27.24
C CYS A 86 0.49 -0.92 -27.74
N HIS A 87 0.62 -1.97 -26.93
CA HIS A 87 1.35 -3.17 -27.27
C HIS A 87 0.42 -4.39 -27.30
N ASP A 88 0.76 -5.35 -28.15
CA ASP A 88 0.16 -6.67 -28.10
C ASP A 88 1.05 -7.60 -27.27
N TYR A 89 0.47 -8.21 -26.24
CA TYR A 89 1.17 -9.15 -25.38
C TYR A 89 0.60 -10.56 -25.50
N SER A 90 -0.35 -10.79 -26.42
CA SER A 90 -0.83 -12.14 -26.70
C SER A 90 0.11 -12.87 -27.67
N PRO A 91 -0.03 -14.21 -27.81
CA PRO A 91 0.81 -15.00 -28.73
C PRO A 91 0.74 -14.55 -30.20
N GLU A 92 -0.30 -13.81 -30.60
CA GLU A 92 -0.41 -13.20 -31.93
C GLU A 92 0.64 -12.10 -32.17
N ASN A 93 1.14 -11.47 -31.10
CA ASN A 93 2.24 -10.52 -31.05
C ASN A 93 2.19 -9.43 -32.15
N ALA A 94 1.00 -8.85 -32.40
CA ALA A 94 0.84 -7.90 -33.48
C ALA A 94 1.40 -6.51 -33.16
N ASN A 95 1.98 -5.83 -34.16
CA ASN A 95 2.33 -4.42 -34.04
C ASN A 95 1.07 -3.55 -33.92
N ARG A 96 1.08 -2.64 -32.96
CA ARG A 96 0.05 -1.63 -32.71
C ARG A 96 0.71 -0.24 -32.68
N THR A 97 0.33 0.63 -31.75
CA THR A 97 1.04 1.89 -31.50
C THR A 97 2.50 1.63 -31.11
N GLY A 98 2.75 0.55 -30.37
CA GLY A 98 4.05 -0.03 -30.09
C GLY A 98 4.21 -1.41 -30.73
N PRO A 99 5.43 -1.99 -30.71
CA PRO A 99 5.68 -3.34 -31.20
C PRO A 99 4.98 -4.40 -30.32
N GLY A 100 4.86 -5.62 -30.83
CA GLY A 100 4.50 -6.77 -30.00
C GLY A 100 5.52 -7.01 -28.87
N ILE A 101 5.05 -7.42 -27.70
CA ILE A 101 5.86 -7.64 -26.48
C ILE A 101 5.69 -9.05 -25.89
N TYR A 102 5.02 -9.97 -26.58
CA TYR A 102 5.03 -11.38 -26.20
C TYR A 102 6.44 -11.95 -26.35
N GLY A 103 6.97 -12.58 -25.29
CA GLY A 103 8.33 -13.10 -25.25
C GLY A 103 9.43 -12.03 -25.30
N VAL A 104 9.14 -10.80 -24.84
CA VAL A 104 10.09 -9.67 -24.97
C VAL A 104 11.34 -9.80 -24.09
N VAL A 105 11.24 -10.47 -22.93
CA VAL A 105 12.37 -10.59 -21.99
C VAL A 105 13.46 -11.48 -22.60
N GLY A 106 14.67 -10.95 -22.68
CA GLY A 106 15.82 -11.57 -23.35
C GLY A 106 15.84 -11.41 -24.88
N HIS A 107 14.84 -10.75 -25.47
CA HIS A 107 14.77 -10.55 -26.91
C HIS A 107 15.63 -9.34 -27.34
N PRO A 108 16.25 -9.34 -28.54
CA PRO A 108 17.03 -8.21 -29.00
C PRO A 108 16.22 -6.90 -29.04
N ILE A 109 16.84 -5.80 -28.65
CA ILE A 109 16.20 -4.48 -28.72
C ILE A 109 15.92 -4.15 -30.20
N ALA A 110 14.76 -3.55 -30.46
CA ALA A 110 14.34 -3.10 -31.78
C ALA A 110 14.27 -4.19 -32.88
N SER A 111 13.97 -5.44 -32.53
CA SER A 111 13.97 -6.56 -33.49
C SER A 111 12.60 -7.03 -33.99
N HIS A 112 11.49 -6.48 -33.47
CA HIS A 112 10.17 -6.94 -33.88
C HIS A 112 9.87 -6.53 -35.33
N ASP A 113 9.63 -7.53 -36.18
CA ASP A 113 9.45 -7.36 -37.60
C ASP A 113 8.32 -6.38 -37.93
N GLY A 114 8.58 -5.50 -38.90
CA GLY A 114 7.59 -4.55 -39.43
C GLY A 114 7.25 -3.37 -38.53
N PHE A 115 7.93 -3.18 -37.39
CA PHE A 115 7.76 -1.99 -36.55
C PHE A 115 8.83 -0.92 -36.84
N ALA A 116 8.43 0.36 -36.80
CA ALA A 116 9.32 1.49 -37.08
C ALA A 116 9.86 2.13 -35.80
N TYR A 117 10.96 1.60 -35.27
CA TYR A 117 11.61 2.06 -34.04
C TYR A 117 12.16 3.49 -34.11
N SER A 118 12.43 4.09 -32.95
CA SER A 118 13.20 5.33 -32.84
C SER A 118 14.67 5.06 -33.16
N ASP A 119 15.37 6.06 -33.68
CA ASP A 119 16.78 5.92 -34.08
C ASP A 119 17.64 5.39 -32.92
N VAL A 120 17.43 5.91 -31.70
CA VAL A 120 18.13 5.46 -30.48
C VAL A 120 17.93 3.97 -30.17
N LEU A 121 16.70 3.44 -30.31
CA LEU A 121 16.45 2.02 -30.01
C LEU A 121 16.95 1.12 -31.15
N ALA A 122 16.88 1.60 -32.39
CA ALA A 122 17.42 0.89 -33.54
C ALA A 122 18.95 0.78 -33.48
N GLU A 123 19.64 1.81 -32.96
CA GLU A 123 21.09 1.80 -32.72
C GLU A 123 21.47 0.78 -31.65
N MET A 124 20.81 0.80 -30.48
CA MET A 124 21.04 -0.20 -29.41
C MET A 124 20.82 -1.63 -29.91
N GLY A 125 19.75 -1.85 -30.68
CA GLY A 125 19.50 -3.16 -31.31
C GLY A 125 20.60 -3.58 -32.30
N ALA A 126 21.16 -2.64 -33.05
CA ALA A 126 22.27 -2.90 -33.98
C ALA A 126 23.60 -3.17 -33.26
N GLU A 127 23.78 -2.63 -32.05
CA GLU A 127 24.91 -2.92 -31.16
C GLU A 127 24.80 -4.30 -30.50
N GLY A 128 23.62 -4.94 -30.60
CA GLY A 128 23.37 -6.29 -30.11
C GLY A 128 22.81 -6.31 -28.69
N GLU A 129 22.34 -5.18 -28.18
CA GLU A 129 21.70 -5.10 -26.86
C GLU A 129 20.37 -5.89 -26.84
N VAL A 130 20.05 -6.44 -25.68
CA VAL A 130 18.85 -7.26 -25.44
C VAL A 130 18.01 -6.68 -24.31
N TRP A 131 16.73 -7.00 -24.29
CA TRP A 131 15.83 -6.69 -23.18
C TRP A 131 16.07 -7.62 -21.99
N ASP A 132 17.25 -7.57 -21.38
CA ASP A 132 17.52 -8.21 -20.10
C ASP A 132 16.82 -7.48 -18.93
N TYR A 133 17.04 -7.96 -17.71
CA TYR A 133 16.37 -7.44 -16.52
C TYR A 133 16.78 -5.99 -16.23
N GLU A 134 18.05 -5.67 -16.38
CA GLU A 134 18.65 -4.37 -16.14
C GLU A 134 18.13 -3.32 -17.13
N HIS A 135 18.16 -3.64 -18.43
CA HIS A 135 17.66 -2.76 -19.47
C HIS A 135 16.15 -2.57 -19.37
N LEU A 136 15.39 -3.61 -19.05
CA LEU A 136 13.94 -3.49 -18.83
C LEU A 136 13.62 -2.66 -17.59
N ASP A 137 14.31 -2.87 -16.46
CA ASP A 137 14.08 -2.11 -15.23
C ASP A 137 14.33 -0.61 -15.45
N ALA A 138 15.46 -0.26 -16.07
CA ALA A 138 15.81 1.13 -16.37
C ALA A 138 14.88 1.75 -17.42
N PHE A 139 14.51 1.01 -18.47
CA PHE A 139 13.59 1.51 -19.49
C PHE A 139 12.17 1.68 -18.95
N LEU A 140 11.68 0.78 -18.10
CA LEU A 140 10.37 0.88 -17.48
C LEU A 140 10.31 1.97 -16.41
N GLU A 141 11.41 2.28 -15.73
CA GLU A 141 11.50 3.42 -14.81
C GLU A 141 11.30 4.75 -15.52
N SER A 142 12.01 4.98 -16.62
CA SER A 142 11.86 6.18 -17.43
C SER A 142 12.36 5.95 -18.87
N PRO A 143 11.47 5.65 -19.83
CA PRO A 143 11.86 5.40 -21.21
C PRO A 143 12.62 6.57 -21.83
N ARG A 144 12.23 7.80 -21.48
CA ARG A 144 12.83 9.03 -22.01
C ARG A 144 14.25 9.27 -21.49
N ASN A 145 14.54 8.85 -20.26
CA ASN A 145 15.88 9.00 -19.68
C ASN A 145 16.80 7.87 -20.15
N PHE A 146 16.29 6.64 -20.21
CA PHE A 146 17.03 5.48 -20.68
C PHE A 146 17.40 5.59 -22.17
N ALA A 147 16.43 5.96 -23.01
CA ALA A 147 16.62 6.13 -24.46
C ALA A 147 16.11 7.52 -24.91
N PRO A 148 16.94 8.57 -24.78
CA PRO A 148 16.57 9.92 -25.20
C PRO A 148 16.15 9.97 -26.67
N GLY A 149 14.93 10.46 -26.92
CA GLY A 149 14.34 10.46 -28.27
C GLY A 149 13.57 9.17 -28.62
N THR A 150 13.34 8.28 -27.66
CA THR A 150 12.42 7.15 -27.85
C THR A 150 11.02 7.63 -28.24
N LYS A 151 10.38 6.89 -29.15
CA LYS A 151 9.00 7.15 -29.58
C LYS A 151 7.96 6.71 -28.54
N MET A 152 8.36 5.92 -27.54
CA MET A 152 7.47 5.47 -26.48
C MET A 152 7.16 6.62 -25.51
N SER A 153 5.91 7.10 -25.53
CA SER A 153 5.45 8.23 -24.71
C SER A 153 5.00 7.82 -23.30
N PHE A 154 5.57 6.75 -22.75
CA PHE A 154 5.20 6.25 -21.43
C PHE A 154 5.89 7.05 -20.31
N ALA A 155 5.16 7.33 -19.23
CA ALA A 155 5.65 8.17 -18.13
C ALA A 155 6.67 7.46 -17.23
N GLY A 156 6.70 6.13 -17.26
CA GLY A 156 7.54 5.30 -16.39
C GLY A 156 6.78 4.70 -15.20
N LEU A 157 7.45 3.78 -14.52
CA LEU A 157 7.02 3.13 -13.27
C LEU A 157 8.07 3.43 -12.19
N SER A 158 7.74 4.36 -11.30
CA SER A 158 8.69 4.83 -10.28
C SER A 158 8.93 3.82 -9.15
N ASN A 159 7.97 2.92 -8.90
CA ASN A 159 8.11 1.89 -7.87
C ASN A 159 8.96 0.72 -8.39
N PRO A 160 10.12 0.42 -7.76
CA PRO A 160 11.02 -0.65 -8.20
C PRO A 160 10.42 -2.05 -8.08
N GLU A 161 9.51 -2.28 -7.11
CA GLU A 161 8.81 -3.56 -6.97
C GLU A 161 7.76 -3.74 -8.07
N ASP A 162 7.03 -2.67 -8.43
CA ASP A 162 6.08 -2.73 -9.57
C ASP A 162 6.80 -3.06 -10.88
N ARG A 163 8.01 -2.52 -11.09
CA ARG A 163 8.84 -2.86 -12.25
C ARG A 163 9.25 -4.32 -12.24
N ALA A 164 9.80 -4.82 -11.12
CA ALA A 164 10.20 -6.21 -10.99
C ALA A 164 9.01 -7.17 -11.21
N ASN A 165 7.83 -6.86 -10.63
CA ASN A 165 6.59 -7.62 -10.82
C ASN A 165 6.13 -7.63 -12.28
N LEU A 166 6.17 -6.48 -12.98
CA LEU A 166 5.83 -6.41 -14.41
C LEU A 166 6.84 -7.19 -15.26
N ILE A 167 8.13 -7.12 -14.95
CA ILE A 167 9.17 -7.87 -15.67
C ILE A 167 8.99 -9.38 -15.44
N ALA A 168 8.64 -9.82 -14.24
CA ALA A 168 8.29 -11.20 -13.94
C ALA A 168 7.07 -11.68 -14.75
N PHE A 169 6.03 -10.86 -14.87
CA PHE A 169 4.89 -11.15 -15.75
C PHE A 169 5.32 -11.27 -17.21
N LEU A 170 6.10 -10.33 -17.74
CA LEU A 170 6.57 -10.35 -19.13
C LEU A 170 7.46 -11.55 -19.43
N ARG A 171 8.24 -12.01 -18.43
CA ARG A 171 9.08 -13.20 -18.51
C ARG A 171 8.23 -14.47 -18.67
N GLU A 172 7.18 -14.62 -17.87
CA GLU A 172 6.25 -15.76 -17.95
C GLU A 172 5.35 -15.70 -19.20
N ASN A 173 5.15 -14.52 -19.76
CA ASN A 173 4.40 -14.30 -20.99
C ASN A 173 5.26 -14.62 -22.24
N SER A 174 5.83 -15.83 -22.27
CA SER A 174 6.71 -16.36 -23.31
C SER A 174 6.57 -17.88 -23.39
N ASP A 175 6.73 -18.45 -24.58
CA ASP A 175 6.89 -19.91 -24.74
C ASP A 175 8.26 -20.41 -24.22
N ASP A 176 9.25 -19.51 -24.16
CA ASP A 176 10.61 -19.77 -23.65
C ASP A 176 10.98 -18.65 -22.66
N PRO A 177 10.60 -18.77 -21.37
CA PRO A 177 10.88 -17.75 -20.36
C PRO A 177 12.38 -17.55 -20.14
N TYR A 178 12.85 -16.31 -20.23
CA TYR A 178 14.25 -15.95 -19.98
C TYR A 178 14.70 -16.43 -18.59
N PRO A 179 15.91 -17.00 -18.42
CA PRO A 179 16.35 -17.55 -17.14
C PRO A 179 16.45 -16.45 -16.09
N LEU A 180 16.00 -16.75 -14.86
CA LEU A 180 16.18 -15.83 -13.73
C LEU A 180 17.67 -15.52 -13.53
N PRO A 181 18.01 -14.30 -13.09
CA PRO A 181 19.40 -13.96 -12.83
C PRO A 181 19.92 -14.85 -11.69
N GLU A 182 21.19 -15.24 -11.77
CA GLU A 182 21.81 -15.98 -10.68
C GLU A 182 21.71 -15.15 -9.40
N ALA A 183 21.22 -15.77 -8.32
CA ALA A 183 21.19 -15.14 -7.01
C ALA A 183 22.62 -14.63 -6.70
N PRO A 184 22.79 -13.42 -6.16
CA PRO A 184 24.11 -12.88 -5.85
C PRO A 184 24.90 -13.95 -5.07
N ALA A 185 26.07 -14.31 -5.58
CA ALA A 185 26.84 -15.44 -5.07
C ALA A 185 27.10 -15.29 -3.56
N GLU A 186 26.43 -16.11 -2.76
CA GLU A 186 26.88 -16.43 -1.41
C GLU A 186 28.20 -17.21 -1.53
N GLU A 187 29.23 -16.73 -0.82
CA GLU A 187 30.42 -17.53 -0.57
C GLU A 187 30.01 -18.84 0.14
N PRO A 188 30.60 -20.00 -0.23
CA PRO A 188 30.07 -21.28 0.17
C PRO A 188 30.36 -21.56 1.65
N ALA A 189 29.31 -21.61 2.48
CA ALA A 189 29.37 -22.28 3.77
C ALA A 189 29.33 -23.79 3.56
N ALA A 190 30.42 -24.45 3.95
CA ALA A 190 30.68 -25.85 3.75
C ALA A 190 29.73 -26.77 4.55
N GLU A 191 29.34 -27.88 3.93
CA GLU A 191 28.75 -29.04 4.59
C GLU A 191 29.69 -29.58 5.69
N GLY A 192 29.13 -29.82 6.88
CA GLY A 192 29.83 -30.51 7.96
C GLY A 192 29.00 -30.62 9.23
N ALA A 193 28.31 -31.74 9.38
CA ALA A 193 27.53 -32.14 10.55
C ALA A 193 28.31 -32.04 11.88
N GLY A 194 27.60 -31.65 12.94
CA GLY A 194 28.06 -31.78 14.31
C GLY A 194 27.48 -30.69 15.22
N ASP A 195 26.51 -31.12 16.03
CA ASP A 195 26.00 -30.53 17.27
C ASP A 195 26.83 -29.38 17.88
N GLU A 196 26.13 -28.36 18.37
CA GLU A 196 26.64 -27.23 19.17
C GLU A 196 27.24 -26.02 18.40
N ALA A 197 26.41 -25.33 17.60
CA ALA A 197 26.65 -23.93 17.19
C ALA A 197 25.35 -23.22 16.73
N ALA A 198 24.31 -23.18 17.58
CA ALA A 198 23.06 -22.46 17.29
C ALA A 198 22.99 -21.03 17.87
N ALA A 199 24.10 -20.48 18.38
CA ALA A 199 24.08 -19.24 19.14
C ALA A 199 23.87 -17.95 18.31
N PRO A 200 24.50 -17.71 17.13
CA PRO A 200 24.47 -16.36 16.55
C PRO A 200 23.14 -15.99 15.86
N ALA A 201 22.43 -16.96 15.25
CA ALA A 201 21.16 -16.69 14.56
C ALA A 201 19.96 -16.65 15.53
N GLN A 202 20.01 -17.42 16.63
CA GLN A 202 18.99 -17.39 17.67
C GLN A 202 19.07 -16.10 18.51
N ASP A 203 20.27 -15.58 18.74
CA ASP A 203 20.48 -14.29 19.40
C ASP A 203 19.92 -13.11 18.56
N GLU A 204 20.05 -13.17 17.24
CA GLU A 204 19.49 -12.17 16.33
C GLU A 204 17.96 -12.25 16.28
N LEU A 205 17.40 -13.45 16.06
CA LEU A 205 15.95 -13.65 16.02
C LEU A 205 15.28 -13.29 17.35
N SER A 206 15.85 -13.66 18.49
CA SER A 206 15.31 -13.28 19.80
C SER A 206 15.35 -11.77 20.05
N THR A 207 16.39 -11.09 19.57
CA THR A 207 16.47 -9.61 19.59
C THR A 207 15.38 -9.00 18.72
N LEU A 208 15.17 -9.53 17.51
CA LEU A 208 14.13 -9.07 16.59
C LEU A 208 12.72 -9.29 17.16
N LEU A 209 12.43 -10.50 17.67
CA LEU A 209 11.16 -10.84 18.32
C LEU A 209 10.84 -9.94 19.51
N ALA A 210 11.85 -9.47 20.25
CA ALA A 210 11.68 -8.52 21.35
C ALA A 210 11.45 -7.07 20.90
N SER A 211 11.80 -6.74 19.64
CA SER A 211 11.78 -5.37 19.11
C SER A 211 10.56 -5.05 18.24
N VAL A 212 9.96 -6.07 17.63
CA VAL A 212 8.81 -5.95 16.73
C VAL A 212 7.49 -6.09 17.49
N THR A 213 6.42 -5.53 16.92
CA THR A 213 5.08 -5.57 17.53
C THR A 213 4.10 -6.45 16.74
N PRO A 214 3.05 -7.00 17.38
CA PRO A 214 2.04 -7.78 16.67
C PRO A 214 1.38 -7.03 15.52
N GLU A 215 1.24 -5.70 15.62
CA GLU A 215 0.62 -4.86 14.59
C GLU A 215 1.44 -4.85 13.29
N GLN A 216 2.77 -4.95 13.39
CA GLN A 216 3.65 -5.07 12.22
C GLN A 216 3.43 -6.40 11.49
N GLY A 217 3.18 -7.49 12.24
CA GLY A 217 2.86 -8.80 11.67
C GLY A 217 1.45 -8.89 11.11
N GLN A 218 0.49 -8.14 11.67
CA GLN A 218 -0.90 -8.14 11.23
C GLN A 218 -1.05 -7.71 9.76
N ALA A 219 -0.23 -6.78 9.26
CA ALA A 219 -0.24 -6.39 7.86
C ALA A 219 0.18 -7.54 6.91
N LEU A 220 0.97 -8.49 7.41
CA LEU A 220 1.52 -9.59 6.64
C LEU A 220 0.56 -10.80 6.56
N ILE A 221 -0.31 -10.99 7.55
CA ILE A 221 -1.26 -12.14 7.59
C ILE A 221 -2.25 -12.14 6.41
N VAL A 222 -2.46 -10.99 5.78
CA VAL A 222 -3.30 -10.84 4.58
C VAL A 222 -2.81 -11.76 3.44
N ARG A 223 -1.51 -12.10 3.41
CA ARG A 223 -0.93 -13.05 2.44
C ARG A 223 -1.34 -14.50 2.73
N CYS A 224 -1.66 -14.82 3.99
CA CYS A 224 -2.01 -16.15 4.47
C CYS A 224 -3.52 -16.41 4.43
N GLN A 225 -4.35 -15.37 4.57
CA GLN A 225 -5.82 -15.47 4.70
C GLN A 225 -6.53 -16.19 3.55
N ALA A 226 -5.97 -16.10 2.34
CA ALA A 226 -6.56 -16.70 1.14
C ALA A 226 -6.53 -18.23 1.21
N CYS A 227 -5.58 -18.80 1.95
CA CYS A 227 -5.34 -20.23 2.01
C CYS A 227 -5.55 -20.83 3.40
N HIS A 228 -5.35 -20.07 4.47
CA HIS A 228 -5.44 -20.54 5.85
C HIS A 228 -6.57 -19.85 6.60
N ASP A 229 -7.19 -20.58 7.54
CA ASP A 229 -8.05 -19.98 8.56
C ASP A 229 -7.21 -19.69 9.80
N TYR A 230 -7.25 -18.45 10.27
CA TYR A 230 -6.54 -18.00 11.47
C TYR A 230 -7.53 -17.47 12.52
N SER A 231 -8.83 -17.69 12.31
CA SER A 231 -9.85 -17.46 13.33
C SER A 231 -9.88 -18.61 14.34
N ALA A 232 -10.52 -18.40 15.50
CA ALA A 232 -10.74 -19.45 16.49
C ALA A 232 -11.51 -20.68 15.96
N ALA A 233 -12.17 -20.57 14.80
CA ALA A 233 -12.78 -21.74 14.14
C ALA A 233 -11.73 -22.73 13.60
N ASN A 234 -10.51 -22.25 13.35
CA ASN A 234 -9.33 -23.00 12.94
C ASN A 234 -9.59 -24.04 11.83
N ALA A 235 -10.42 -23.67 10.86
CA ALA A 235 -10.91 -24.60 9.85
C ALA A 235 -9.87 -24.86 8.74
N ASN A 236 -9.79 -26.11 8.28
CA ASN A 236 -8.99 -26.46 7.12
C ASN A 236 -9.55 -25.84 5.83
N ARG A 237 -8.69 -25.24 5.03
CA ARG A 237 -8.99 -24.61 3.73
C ARG A 237 -8.06 -25.19 2.66
N VAL A 238 -7.42 -24.33 1.86
CA VAL A 238 -6.34 -24.72 0.94
C VAL A 238 -5.12 -25.21 1.74
N GLY A 239 -4.82 -24.52 2.85
CA GLY A 239 -3.92 -24.94 3.91
C GLY A 239 -4.68 -25.34 5.18
N PRO A 240 -4.00 -25.92 6.18
CA PRO A 240 -4.59 -26.20 7.48
C PRO A 240 -4.94 -24.90 8.22
N GLY A 241 -5.74 -25.02 9.28
CA GLY A 241 -5.88 -23.94 10.24
C GLY A 241 -4.52 -23.54 10.84
N ILE A 242 -4.36 -22.26 11.16
CA ILE A 242 -3.14 -21.69 11.77
C ILE A 242 -3.42 -20.89 13.03
N TYR A 243 -4.63 -20.95 13.57
CA TYR A 243 -4.90 -20.48 14.91
C TYR A 243 -4.20 -21.41 15.90
N ASP A 244 -3.59 -20.82 16.92
CA ASP A 244 -2.76 -21.47 17.92
C ASP A 244 -1.55 -22.22 17.32
N ILE A 245 -0.96 -21.75 16.23
CA ILE A 245 0.11 -22.51 15.54
C ILE A 245 1.46 -22.50 16.26
N VAL A 246 1.77 -21.43 17.01
CA VAL A 246 3.10 -21.24 17.63
C VAL A 246 3.27 -22.21 18.80
N GLY A 247 4.30 -23.05 18.73
CA GLY A 247 4.59 -24.09 19.72
C GLY A 247 3.90 -25.43 19.46
N GLN A 248 2.94 -25.51 18.53
CA GLN A 248 2.25 -26.78 18.21
C GLN A 248 3.11 -27.74 17.40
N GLU A 249 2.76 -29.01 17.43
CA GLU A 249 3.38 -30.03 16.58
C GLU A 249 3.18 -29.71 15.09
N ILE A 250 4.23 -29.92 14.30
CA ILE A 250 4.15 -29.84 12.85
C ILE A 250 3.17 -30.92 12.38
N ALA A 251 2.29 -30.57 11.45
CA ALA A 251 1.26 -31.46 10.91
C ALA A 251 0.19 -31.97 11.92
N HIS A 252 -0.14 -31.20 12.96
CA HIS A 252 -1.10 -31.61 14.00
C HIS A 252 -2.58 -31.68 13.60
N HIS A 253 -3.03 -31.05 12.49
CA HIS A 253 -4.43 -31.17 12.06
C HIS A 253 -4.70 -32.54 11.42
N ALA A 254 -5.26 -33.47 12.19
CA ALA A 254 -5.47 -34.87 11.80
C ALA A 254 -6.27 -35.09 10.49
N GLU A 255 -7.11 -34.13 10.09
CA GLU A 255 -7.95 -34.21 8.88
C GLU A 255 -7.35 -33.49 7.66
N PHE A 256 -6.18 -32.85 7.79
CA PHE A 256 -5.51 -32.15 6.68
C PHE A 256 -4.49 -33.05 5.97
N ALA A 257 -4.45 -32.97 4.64
CA ALA A 257 -3.58 -33.80 3.81
C ALA A 257 -2.21 -33.14 3.55
N TYR A 258 -1.30 -33.23 4.53
CA TYR A 258 0.06 -32.67 4.47
C TYR A 258 0.92 -33.24 3.33
N SER A 259 2.04 -32.56 3.03
CA SER A 259 3.12 -33.12 2.21
C SER A 259 3.87 -34.22 2.98
N ASP A 260 4.54 -35.12 2.26
CA ASP A 260 5.31 -36.20 2.89
C ASP A 260 6.40 -35.64 3.84
N ALA A 261 7.01 -34.50 3.48
CA ALA A 261 8.03 -33.84 4.30
C ALA A 261 7.48 -33.31 5.64
N LEU A 262 6.38 -32.53 5.61
CA LEU A 262 5.78 -32.00 6.84
C LEU A 262 5.14 -33.10 7.69
N ALA A 263 4.56 -34.12 7.05
CA ALA A 263 4.03 -35.27 7.77
C ALA A 263 5.13 -36.08 8.49
N ALA A 264 6.32 -36.18 7.90
CA ALA A 264 7.46 -36.84 8.55
C ALA A 264 7.96 -36.07 9.78
N MET A 265 8.12 -34.74 9.67
CA MET A 265 8.52 -33.88 10.81
C MET A 265 7.53 -33.97 11.97
N GLY A 266 6.23 -34.02 11.68
CA GLY A 266 5.20 -34.24 12.70
C GLY A 266 5.32 -35.59 13.41
N VAL A 267 5.66 -36.67 12.68
CA VAL A 267 5.90 -38.00 13.28
C VAL A 267 7.16 -38.00 14.16
N ASP A 268 8.17 -37.21 13.80
CA ASP A 268 9.40 -37.05 14.57
C ASP A 268 9.21 -36.13 15.80
N GLY A 269 8.01 -35.57 15.99
CA GLY A 269 7.64 -34.73 17.13
C GLY A 269 8.21 -33.32 17.06
N GLU A 270 8.55 -32.84 15.86
CA GLU A 270 8.97 -31.46 15.68
C GLU A 270 7.80 -30.48 15.88
N THR A 271 8.10 -29.32 16.47
CA THR A 271 7.12 -28.28 16.76
C THR A 271 7.42 -26.99 16.01
N TRP A 272 6.40 -26.16 15.84
CA TRP A 272 6.50 -24.80 15.32
C TRP A 272 7.09 -23.84 16.35
N THR A 273 8.36 -24.06 16.69
CA THR A 273 9.16 -23.11 17.47
C THR A 273 9.34 -21.80 16.69
N PRO A 274 9.65 -20.66 17.35
CA PRO A 274 9.96 -19.43 16.63
C PRO A 274 11.08 -19.59 15.59
N ALA A 275 12.11 -20.40 15.88
CA ALA A 275 13.19 -20.69 14.95
C ALA A 275 12.71 -21.51 13.73
N ASN A 276 11.85 -22.51 13.96
CA ASN A 276 11.30 -23.31 12.87
C ASN A 276 10.31 -22.51 12.00
N LEU A 277 9.51 -21.64 12.62
CA LEU A 277 8.63 -20.72 11.91
C LEU A 277 9.44 -19.69 11.11
N ASP A 278 10.53 -19.15 11.66
CA ASP A 278 11.41 -18.23 10.93
C ASP A 278 12.01 -18.90 9.69
N ALA A 279 12.60 -20.09 9.84
CA ALA A 279 13.17 -20.85 8.74
C ALA A 279 12.09 -21.26 7.70
N PHE A 280 10.89 -21.62 8.16
CA PHE A 280 9.79 -21.98 7.27
C PHE A 280 9.22 -20.77 6.53
N PHE A 281 9.10 -19.61 7.18
CA PHE A 281 8.65 -18.39 6.52
C PHE A 281 9.72 -17.80 5.61
N GLU A 282 11.00 -18.02 5.86
CA GLU A 282 12.07 -17.63 4.95
C GLU A 282 11.99 -18.40 3.63
N SER A 283 11.90 -19.73 3.69
CA SER A 283 11.65 -20.57 2.51
C SER A 283 10.97 -21.88 2.88
N PRO A 284 9.65 -22.00 2.65
CA PRO A 284 8.91 -23.23 2.93
C PRO A 284 9.44 -24.43 2.14
N SER A 285 9.89 -24.18 0.91
CA SER A 285 10.40 -25.21 0.00
C SER A 285 11.78 -25.74 0.41
N THR A 286 12.59 -24.90 1.05
CA THR A 286 13.90 -25.30 1.60
C THR A 286 13.71 -26.01 2.93
N PHE A 287 12.88 -25.45 3.83
CA PHE A 287 12.59 -26.04 5.13
C PHE A 287 11.94 -27.43 5.00
N ALA A 288 10.92 -27.55 4.15
CA ALA A 288 10.23 -28.81 3.87
C ALA A 288 10.20 -29.10 2.35
N PRO A 289 11.22 -29.79 1.82
CA PRO A 289 11.30 -30.12 0.39
C PRO A 289 10.05 -30.85 -0.11
N GLY A 290 9.41 -30.30 -1.15
CA GLY A 290 8.15 -30.84 -1.68
C GLY A 290 6.91 -30.46 -0.85
N THR A 291 7.00 -29.43 0.00
CA THR A 291 5.81 -28.85 0.64
C THR A 291 4.77 -28.44 -0.40
N LYS A 292 3.50 -28.66 -0.06
CA LYS A 292 2.35 -28.27 -0.89
C LYS A 292 2.03 -26.78 -0.74
N MET A 293 2.57 -26.12 0.27
CA MET A 293 2.36 -24.69 0.51
C MET A 293 3.15 -23.88 -0.52
N SER A 294 2.44 -23.34 -1.53
CA SER A 294 3.02 -22.52 -2.60
C SER A 294 3.19 -21.07 -2.16
N PHE A 295 3.95 -20.87 -1.09
CA PHE A 295 4.30 -19.57 -0.54
C PHE A 295 5.76 -19.26 -0.85
N PRO A 296 6.08 -18.10 -1.45
CA PRO A 296 7.44 -17.77 -1.89
C PRO A 296 8.41 -17.50 -0.74
N GLY A 297 7.91 -17.23 0.47
CA GLY A 297 8.71 -16.86 1.63
C GLY A 297 8.70 -15.35 1.92
N LEU A 298 9.26 -14.98 3.07
CA LEU A 298 9.48 -13.61 3.55
C LEU A 298 10.99 -13.42 3.76
N SER A 299 11.60 -12.56 2.96
CA SER A 299 13.05 -12.34 3.00
C SER A 299 13.49 -11.40 4.12
N SER A 300 12.60 -10.53 4.61
CA SER A 300 12.90 -9.63 5.72
C SER A 300 12.84 -10.40 7.06
N PRO A 301 13.95 -10.50 7.82
CA PRO A 301 13.94 -11.12 9.15
C PRO A 301 13.03 -10.37 10.13
N GLU A 302 12.91 -9.06 9.98
CA GLU A 302 12.00 -8.20 10.75
C GLU A 302 10.53 -8.54 10.45
N ASP A 303 10.17 -8.76 9.18
CA ASP A 303 8.82 -9.15 8.77
C ASP A 303 8.48 -10.56 9.29
N ARG A 304 9.44 -11.49 9.26
CA ARG A 304 9.26 -12.83 9.80
C ARG A 304 9.06 -12.80 11.31
N ALA A 305 9.91 -12.08 12.03
CA ALA A 305 9.77 -11.89 13.47
C ALA A 305 8.42 -11.24 13.82
N ALA A 306 8.01 -10.21 13.07
CA ALA A 306 6.72 -9.54 13.28
C ALA A 306 5.54 -10.50 13.04
N LEU A 307 5.59 -11.31 11.97
CA LEU A 307 4.57 -12.32 11.69
C LEU A 307 4.52 -13.40 12.78
N ILE A 308 5.67 -13.85 13.30
CA ILE A 308 5.72 -14.82 14.41
C ILE A 308 5.09 -14.22 15.68
N VAL A 309 5.42 -12.98 16.01
CA VAL A 309 4.83 -12.25 17.14
C VAL A 309 3.32 -12.12 16.99
N TYR A 310 2.84 -11.80 15.78
CA TYR A 310 1.41 -11.73 15.50
C TYR A 310 0.72 -13.09 15.58
N LEU A 311 1.29 -14.15 14.98
CA LEU A 311 0.70 -15.50 15.05
C LEU A 311 0.61 -16.01 16.48
N ASN A 312 1.55 -15.60 17.35
CA ASN A 312 1.50 -15.94 18.77
C ASN A 312 0.34 -15.26 19.50
N THR A 313 -0.19 -14.13 19.01
CA THR A 313 -1.41 -13.52 19.59
C THR A 313 -2.69 -14.25 19.18
N LEU A 314 -2.62 -15.08 18.14
CA LEU A 314 -3.75 -15.90 17.68
C LEU A 314 -3.84 -17.22 18.47
N SER A 315 -3.78 -17.14 19.80
CA SER A 315 -3.85 -18.29 20.70
C SER A 315 -4.55 -17.88 22.01
N ASP A 316 -5.28 -18.82 22.60
CA ASP A 316 -5.81 -18.68 23.96
C ASP A 316 -4.71 -18.84 25.03
N ASP A 317 -3.58 -19.47 24.69
CA ASP A 317 -2.43 -19.72 25.57
C ASP A 317 -1.10 -19.41 24.83
N PRO A 318 -0.76 -18.12 24.64
CA PRO A 318 0.38 -17.71 23.82
C PRO A 318 1.71 -18.21 24.38
N THR A 319 2.57 -18.75 23.52
CA THR A 319 3.89 -19.26 23.91
C THR A 319 4.84 -18.09 24.22
N PRO A 320 5.62 -18.13 25.31
CA PRO A 320 6.67 -17.14 25.55
C PRO A 320 7.73 -17.13 24.44
N LEU A 321 7.86 -16.02 23.71
CA LEU A 321 8.73 -15.90 22.52
C LEU A 321 10.19 -15.53 22.84
N VAL A 322 10.46 -15.06 24.06
CA VAL A 322 11.80 -14.74 24.55
C VAL A 322 11.97 -15.46 25.88
N GLU A 323 13.05 -16.23 26.01
CA GLU A 323 13.44 -16.76 27.33
C GLU A 323 13.78 -15.58 28.24
N ALA A 324 12.92 -15.30 29.22
CA ALA A 324 13.29 -14.45 30.33
C ALA A 324 14.54 -15.06 31.01
N PRO A 325 15.48 -14.24 31.51
CA PRO A 325 16.56 -14.76 32.34
C PRO A 325 15.94 -15.56 33.48
N ALA A 326 16.37 -16.82 33.62
CA ALA A 326 15.87 -17.74 34.62
C ALA A 326 15.91 -17.11 36.03
N GLU A 327 14.76 -16.68 36.53
CA GLU A 327 14.54 -16.59 37.96
C GLU A 327 13.99 -17.93 38.44
N GLU A 328 14.79 -18.59 39.28
CA GLU A 328 14.40 -19.79 40.02
C GLU A 328 13.10 -19.56 40.82
N PRO A 329 12.23 -20.58 40.93
CA PRO A 329 10.89 -20.42 41.45
C PRO A 329 10.89 -20.34 42.98
N ALA A 330 10.22 -19.32 43.53
CA ALA A 330 9.79 -19.31 44.92
C ALA A 330 8.34 -19.77 45.03
N ALA A 331 8.19 -21.07 45.28
CA ALA A 331 7.17 -21.77 46.08
C ALA A 331 5.67 -21.35 45.98
N GLU A 332 4.87 -22.36 45.58
CA GLU A 332 3.40 -22.46 45.68
C GLU A 332 2.82 -22.28 47.10
N GLU A 333 1.57 -21.78 47.15
CA GLU A 333 0.34 -22.45 47.67
C GLU A 333 -0.68 -21.43 48.25
N PRO A 334 -2.00 -21.71 48.27
CA PRO A 334 -2.86 -22.14 47.17
C PRO A 334 -4.24 -21.40 47.15
N ALA A 335 -5.07 -21.85 46.23
CA ALA A 335 -6.41 -21.43 45.83
C ALA A 335 -7.47 -21.17 46.93
N ALA A 336 -8.47 -20.35 46.57
CA ALA A 336 -9.84 -20.53 47.03
C ALA A 336 -10.82 -20.28 45.87
N GLU A 337 -11.53 -21.37 45.59
CA GLU A 337 -12.62 -21.65 44.66
C GLU A 337 -13.93 -20.98 45.10
N GLU A 338 -14.76 -20.50 44.17
CA GLU A 338 -16.21 -20.68 44.30
C GLU A 338 -16.93 -20.56 42.93
N ALA A 339 -17.58 -21.65 42.57
CA ALA A 339 -18.47 -21.79 41.43
C ALA A 339 -19.92 -21.45 41.83
N ALA A 340 -20.74 -20.96 40.88
CA ALA A 340 -22.19 -21.13 40.96
C ALA A 340 -22.87 -21.05 39.56
N GLU A 341 -23.15 -22.25 39.08
CA GLU A 341 -24.26 -22.79 38.26
C GLU A 341 -25.41 -21.90 37.72
N ALA A 342 -25.95 -22.42 36.61
CA ALA A 342 -26.99 -21.94 35.70
C ALA A 342 -28.39 -21.64 36.28
N ALA A 343 -29.16 -20.81 35.56
CA ALA A 343 -30.61 -20.94 35.47
C ALA A 343 -31.17 -20.32 34.17
N GLU A 344 -31.77 -21.18 33.35
CA GLU A 344 -32.62 -20.84 32.20
C GLU A 344 -34.04 -20.48 32.71
N ALA A 345 -34.60 -19.37 32.23
CA ALA A 345 -36.05 -19.12 32.25
C ALA A 345 -36.42 -18.09 31.17
N ALA A 346 -37.51 -18.37 30.45
CA ALA A 346 -37.91 -17.73 29.21
C ALA A 346 -39.00 -16.62 29.37
N VAL A 347 -38.87 -15.57 28.52
CA VAL A 347 -39.85 -14.58 27.94
C VAL A 347 -40.75 -13.71 28.85
N PRO A 348 -41.12 -12.45 28.48
CA PRO A 348 -41.58 -12.00 27.15
C PRO A 348 -40.95 -10.70 26.58
N ALA A 349 -41.23 -10.48 25.29
CA ALA A 349 -40.87 -9.30 24.51
C ALA A 349 -41.37 -7.97 25.12
N GLU A 350 -40.47 -7.00 25.28
CA GLU A 350 -40.75 -5.58 25.12
C GLU A 350 -39.45 -4.88 24.68
N GLU A 351 -39.63 -3.93 23.78
CA GLU A 351 -38.69 -3.09 23.05
C GLU A 351 -37.75 -2.28 23.97
N ALA A 352 -36.44 -2.55 23.89
CA ALA A 352 -35.37 -1.64 24.33
C ALA A 352 -34.04 -2.04 23.66
N ALA A 353 -33.67 -1.31 22.60
CA ALA A 353 -32.35 -1.38 21.99
C ALA A 353 -31.36 -0.50 22.79
N ALA A 354 -30.34 -1.13 23.37
CA ALA A 354 -28.98 -0.63 23.66
C ALA A 354 -28.23 -1.79 24.37
N PRO A 355 -27.06 -2.23 23.90
CA PRO A 355 -25.83 -1.44 23.94
C PRO A 355 -24.88 -1.72 22.74
N ALA A 356 -25.22 -1.25 21.53
CA ALA A 356 -24.27 -1.22 20.41
C ALA A 356 -23.41 0.05 20.41
N ASP A 357 -23.94 1.14 21.00
CA ASP A 357 -23.29 2.46 20.99
C ASP A 357 -22.07 2.51 21.93
N ASP A 358 -22.11 1.87 23.11
CA ASP A 358 -21.00 1.91 24.07
C ASP A 358 -19.76 1.15 23.56
N GLU A 359 -19.95 0.01 22.88
CA GLU A 359 -18.85 -0.77 22.30
C GLU A 359 -18.19 -0.03 21.13
N LEU A 360 -19.00 0.54 20.23
CA LEU A 360 -18.50 1.35 19.13
C LEU A 360 -17.78 2.61 19.62
N VAL A 361 -18.28 3.30 20.65
CA VAL A 361 -17.60 4.47 21.24
C VAL A 361 -16.24 4.10 21.82
N MET A 362 -16.12 2.95 22.51
CA MET A 362 -14.82 2.45 22.99
C MET A 362 -13.87 2.10 21.84
N LEU A 363 -14.38 1.47 20.78
CA LEU A 363 -13.60 1.15 19.58
C LEU A 363 -13.11 2.42 18.87
N LEU A 364 -13.99 3.39 18.63
CA LEU A 364 -13.65 4.69 18.05
C LEU A 364 -12.60 5.45 18.88
N ALA A 365 -12.63 5.33 20.21
CA ALA A 365 -11.62 5.91 21.09
C ALA A 365 -10.28 5.15 21.09
N SER A 366 -10.27 3.88 20.68
CA SER A 366 -9.07 3.03 20.70
C SER A 366 -8.26 3.04 19.39
N VAL A 367 -8.88 3.47 18.29
CA VAL A 367 -8.27 3.49 16.95
C VAL A 367 -7.80 4.90 16.56
N THR A 368 -6.90 4.96 15.58
CA THR A 368 -6.24 6.17 15.12
C THR A 368 -6.66 6.53 13.69
N PRO A 369 -6.65 7.82 13.30
CA PRO A 369 -6.89 8.23 11.92
C PRO A 369 -5.95 7.56 10.91
N GLU A 370 -4.70 7.29 11.29
CA GLU A 370 -3.70 6.65 10.45
C GLU A 370 -4.09 5.22 10.05
N GLN A 371 -4.75 4.47 10.95
CA GLN A 371 -5.28 3.14 10.65
C GLN A 371 -6.39 3.21 9.59
N GLY A 372 -7.26 4.22 9.66
CA GLY A 372 -8.31 4.43 8.67
C GLY A 372 -7.80 4.94 7.32
N GLN A 373 -6.68 5.67 7.31
CA GLN A 373 -6.08 6.22 6.10
C GLN A 373 -5.69 5.13 5.09
N ALA A 374 -5.23 3.97 5.56
CA ALA A 374 -4.91 2.84 4.67
C ALA A 374 -6.16 2.28 3.94
N LEU A 375 -7.34 2.42 4.56
CA LEU A 375 -8.60 1.90 4.04
C LEU A 375 -9.25 2.83 3.00
N ILE A 376 -8.97 4.15 3.06
CA ILE A 376 -9.58 5.14 2.13
C ILE A 376 -9.18 4.91 0.67
N VAL A 377 -8.07 4.21 0.42
CA VAL A 377 -7.61 3.80 -0.92
C VAL A 377 -8.68 3.01 -1.66
N ARG A 378 -9.56 2.28 -0.95
CA ARG A 378 -10.69 1.54 -1.53
C ARG A 378 -11.81 2.46 -2.00
N CYS A 379 -11.91 3.66 -1.44
CA CYS A 379 -12.98 4.63 -1.67
C CYS A 379 -12.60 5.70 -2.72
N GLN A 380 -11.31 6.03 -2.83
CA GLN A 380 -10.81 7.13 -3.67
C GLN A 380 -11.11 6.99 -5.17
N ALA A 381 -11.26 5.76 -5.66
CA ALA A 381 -11.57 5.48 -7.06
C ALA A 381 -12.97 6.00 -7.45
N CYS A 382 -13.88 6.06 -6.48
CA CYS A 382 -15.28 6.39 -6.69
C CYS A 382 -15.71 7.70 -6.03
N HIS A 383 -15.10 8.08 -4.91
CA HIS A 383 -15.47 9.26 -4.13
C HIS A 383 -14.35 10.31 -4.13
N ASP A 384 -14.74 11.57 -4.05
CA ASP A 384 -13.81 12.65 -3.72
C ASP A 384 -13.84 12.89 -2.21
N TYR A 385 -12.70 12.72 -1.56
CA TYR A 385 -12.54 12.93 -0.12
C TYR A 385 -11.68 14.18 0.18
N THR A 386 -11.36 14.96 -0.85
CA THR A 386 -10.67 16.25 -0.70
C THR A 386 -11.68 17.36 -0.40
N ALA A 387 -11.21 18.50 0.10
CA ALA A 387 -12.04 19.68 0.36
C ALA A 387 -12.80 20.21 -0.90
N ALA A 388 -12.44 19.76 -2.11
CA ALA A 388 -13.21 20.05 -3.32
C ALA A 388 -14.60 19.37 -3.31
N ASN A 389 -14.74 18.26 -2.57
CA ASN A 389 -15.96 17.50 -2.32
C ASN A 389 -16.81 17.22 -3.59
N ALA A 390 -16.14 16.92 -4.71
CA ALA A 390 -16.81 16.82 -6.00
C ALA A 390 -17.49 15.46 -6.19
N ASN A 391 -18.68 15.47 -6.81
CA ASN A 391 -19.36 14.26 -7.23
C ASN A 391 -18.57 13.52 -8.34
N ARG A 392 -18.43 12.20 -8.19
CA ARG A 392 -17.76 11.30 -9.14
C ARG A 392 -18.68 10.10 -9.46
N VAL A 393 -18.16 8.87 -9.36
CA VAL A 393 -18.96 7.65 -9.43
C VAL A 393 -19.88 7.58 -8.21
N GLY A 394 -19.38 7.98 -7.05
CA GLY A 394 -20.13 8.26 -5.83
C GLY A 394 -20.15 9.77 -5.51
N PRO A 395 -20.96 10.20 -4.53
CA PRO A 395 -20.95 11.58 -4.04
C PRO A 395 -19.61 11.92 -3.38
N GLY A 396 -19.34 13.21 -3.19
CA GLY A 396 -18.27 13.65 -2.30
C GLY A 396 -18.46 13.11 -0.88
N ILE A 397 -17.36 12.88 -0.18
CA ILE A 397 -17.34 12.36 1.21
C ILE A 397 -16.49 13.20 2.15
N TYR A 398 -16.04 14.37 1.71
CA TYR A 398 -15.49 15.37 2.63
C TYR A 398 -16.63 15.89 3.50
N ASP A 399 -16.34 16.06 4.79
CA ASP A 399 -17.28 16.47 5.82
C ASP A 399 -18.46 15.50 6.00
N ILE A 400 -18.31 14.20 5.72
CA ILE A 400 -19.46 13.28 5.69
C ILE A 400 -20.00 12.92 7.08
N VAL A 401 -19.16 12.92 8.12
CA VAL A 401 -19.55 12.46 9.48
C VAL A 401 -20.50 13.47 10.10
N GLY A 402 -21.70 13.01 10.47
CA GLY A 402 -22.76 13.84 11.02
C GLY A 402 -23.65 14.55 10.00
N GLN A 403 -23.33 14.50 8.70
CA GLN A 403 -24.16 15.11 7.65
C GLN A 403 -25.43 14.32 7.37
N GLU A 404 -26.42 14.99 6.79
CA GLU A 404 -27.65 14.35 6.30
C GLU A 404 -27.31 13.30 5.21
N ILE A 405 -27.95 12.14 5.31
CA ILE A 405 -27.86 11.12 4.26
C ILE A 405 -28.43 11.74 2.99
N ALA A 406 -27.74 11.53 1.87
CA ALA A 406 -28.12 12.08 0.57
C ALA A 406 -28.06 13.64 0.43
N HIS A 407 -27.25 14.33 1.23
CA HIS A 407 -27.17 15.80 1.24
C HIS A 407 -26.65 16.46 -0.07
N HIS A 408 -25.85 15.77 -0.91
CA HIS A 408 -25.45 16.34 -2.21
C HIS A 408 -26.62 16.40 -3.21
N ALA A 409 -27.31 17.54 -3.29
CA ALA A 409 -28.50 17.74 -4.13
C ALA A 409 -28.32 17.43 -5.64
N GLU A 410 -27.10 17.49 -6.16
CA GLU A 410 -26.80 17.22 -7.56
C GLU A 410 -26.40 15.75 -7.84
N PHE A 411 -26.31 14.90 -6.81
CA PHE A 411 -25.99 13.48 -6.95
C PHE A 411 -27.25 12.61 -7.04
N ALA A 412 -27.25 11.63 -7.95
CA ALA A 412 -28.40 10.75 -8.19
C ALA A 412 -28.37 9.50 -7.29
N TYR A 413 -28.83 9.64 -6.05
CA TYR A 413 -28.90 8.56 -5.05
C TYR A 413 -29.82 7.38 -5.47
N SER A 414 -29.68 6.25 -4.78
CA SER A 414 -30.67 5.16 -4.80
C SER A 414 -31.91 5.56 -4.00
N ASP A 415 -33.06 4.99 -4.35
CA ASP A 415 -34.35 5.28 -3.69
C ASP A 415 -34.28 5.11 -2.17
N ALA A 416 -33.56 4.10 -1.67
CA ALA A 416 -33.39 3.85 -0.23
C ALA A 416 -32.65 5.00 0.49
N LEU A 417 -31.46 5.36 0.02
CA LEU A 417 -30.67 6.47 0.58
C LEU A 417 -31.38 7.83 0.43
N ALA A 418 -32.09 8.05 -0.67
CA ALA A 418 -32.89 9.27 -0.85
C ALA A 418 -34.02 9.36 0.19
N ALA A 419 -34.71 8.25 0.47
CA ALA A 419 -35.78 8.21 1.47
C ALA A 419 -35.25 8.43 2.91
N MET A 420 -34.06 7.91 3.25
CA MET A 420 -33.41 8.17 4.55
C MET A 420 -33.06 9.65 4.70
N GLY A 421 -32.54 10.28 3.65
CA GLY A 421 -32.30 11.73 3.63
C GLY A 421 -33.59 12.54 3.83
N GLU A 422 -34.67 12.21 3.11
CA GLU A 422 -35.99 12.84 3.30
C GLU A 422 -36.55 12.65 4.72
N ALA A 423 -36.19 11.55 5.39
CA ALA A 423 -36.55 11.28 6.78
C ALA A 423 -35.69 12.06 7.80
N GLY A 424 -34.66 12.78 7.33
CA GLY A 424 -33.73 13.55 8.16
C GLY A 424 -32.69 12.68 8.89
N GLU A 425 -32.41 11.48 8.38
CA GLU A 425 -31.36 10.62 8.93
C GLU A 425 -29.97 11.18 8.59
N THR A 426 -29.03 11.03 9.51
CA THR A 426 -27.66 11.53 9.35
C THR A 426 -26.64 10.40 9.41
N TRP A 427 -25.46 10.64 8.85
CA TRP A 427 -24.29 9.76 8.96
C TRP A 427 -23.68 9.84 10.35
N THR A 428 -24.41 9.36 11.35
CA THR A 428 -23.87 9.12 12.69
C THR A 428 -22.79 8.04 12.64
N PRO A 429 -21.89 7.95 13.63
CA PRO A 429 -20.93 6.85 13.70
C PRO A 429 -21.59 5.47 13.64
N ALA A 430 -22.73 5.29 14.33
CA ALA A 430 -23.51 4.05 14.28
C ALA A 430 -24.07 3.75 12.88
N ASN A 431 -24.59 4.75 12.18
CA ASN A 431 -25.11 4.57 10.82
C ASN A 431 -23.99 4.31 9.82
N LEU A 432 -22.84 4.96 9.97
CA LEU A 432 -21.65 4.69 9.16
C LEU A 432 -21.10 3.29 9.41
N ASP A 433 -21.07 2.84 10.67
CA ASP A 433 -20.63 1.49 11.03
C ASP A 433 -21.52 0.43 10.36
N ALA A 434 -22.84 0.55 10.52
CA ALA A 434 -23.80 -0.36 9.91
C ALA A 434 -23.74 -0.33 8.37
N PHE A 435 -23.56 0.86 7.78
CA PHE A 435 -23.42 0.99 6.34
C PHE A 435 -22.10 0.40 5.82
N PHE A 436 -20.99 0.56 6.53
CA PHE A 436 -19.72 -0.03 6.15
C PHE A 436 -19.67 -1.53 6.39
N GLU A 437 -20.40 -2.07 7.35
CA GLU A 437 -20.53 -3.51 7.55
C GLU A 437 -21.22 -4.17 6.35
N SER A 438 -22.38 -3.66 5.95
CA SER A 438 -23.10 -4.15 4.77
C SER A 438 -23.97 -3.05 4.14
N PRO A 439 -23.46 -2.38 3.08
CA PRO A 439 -24.20 -1.30 2.43
C PRO A 439 -25.55 -1.74 1.84
N ARG A 440 -25.63 -3.00 1.39
CA ARG A 440 -26.83 -3.55 0.76
C ARG A 440 -27.91 -3.91 1.79
N ASP A 441 -27.51 -4.27 3.00
CA ASP A 441 -28.46 -4.55 4.08
C ASP A 441 -28.92 -3.25 4.74
N PHE A 442 -28.00 -2.29 4.95
CA PHE A 442 -28.34 -0.96 5.46
C PHE A 442 -29.27 -0.20 4.50
N ALA A 443 -28.91 -0.13 3.21
CA ALA A 443 -29.70 0.54 2.18
C ALA A 443 -30.02 -0.42 1.01
N PRO A 444 -31.15 -1.16 1.09
CA PRO A 444 -31.55 -2.10 0.05
C PRO A 444 -31.64 -1.44 -1.34
N GLY A 445 -30.93 -2.00 -2.31
CA GLY A 445 -30.86 -1.44 -3.66
C GLY A 445 -29.90 -0.25 -3.80
N THR A 446 -29.00 -0.04 -2.84
CA THR A 446 -27.90 0.93 -2.98
C THR A 446 -27.13 0.70 -4.28
N LYS A 447 -26.77 1.81 -4.94
CA LYS A 447 -25.98 1.81 -6.18
C LYS A 447 -24.48 1.63 -5.92
N MET A 448 -24.05 1.72 -4.67
CA MET A 448 -22.66 1.58 -4.29
C MET A 448 -22.23 0.10 -4.37
N SER A 449 -21.27 -0.21 -5.26
CA SER A 449 -20.75 -1.57 -5.45
C SER A 449 -19.60 -1.89 -4.48
N PHE A 450 -19.81 -1.60 -3.19
CA PHE A 450 -18.89 -1.89 -2.10
C PHE A 450 -19.36 -3.15 -1.36
N PRO A 451 -18.49 -4.15 -1.12
CA PRO A 451 -18.88 -5.39 -0.45
C PRO A 451 -19.07 -5.24 1.06
N GLY A 452 -18.53 -4.20 1.69
CA GLY A 452 -18.51 -4.02 3.15
C GLY A 452 -17.15 -4.32 3.79
N LEU A 453 -17.01 -4.00 5.07
CA LEU A 453 -15.86 -4.26 5.94
C LEU A 453 -16.33 -5.10 7.13
N SER A 454 -15.79 -6.31 7.26
CA SER A 454 -16.21 -7.24 8.31
C SER A 454 -15.59 -6.96 9.68
N SER A 455 -14.42 -6.32 9.74
CA SER A 455 -13.78 -5.97 11.02
C SER A 455 -14.42 -4.71 11.61
N PRO A 456 -14.93 -4.76 12.85
CA PRO A 456 -15.41 -3.58 13.57
C PRO A 456 -14.31 -2.54 13.78
N GLU A 457 -13.06 -2.96 13.99
CA GLU A 457 -11.90 -2.08 14.15
C GLU A 457 -11.58 -1.33 12.86
N ASP A 458 -11.60 -2.01 11.70
CA ASP A 458 -11.41 -1.38 10.39
C ASP A 458 -12.51 -0.33 10.11
N ARG A 459 -13.76 -0.63 10.49
CA ARG A 459 -14.88 0.31 10.34
C ARG A 459 -14.71 1.51 11.26
N ALA A 460 -14.40 1.28 12.54
CA ALA A 460 -14.12 2.34 13.50
C ALA A 460 -12.95 3.22 13.04
N ALA A 461 -11.85 2.63 12.57
CA ALA A 461 -10.68 3.35 12.08
C ALA A 461 -11.03 4.21 10.85
N LEU A 462 -11.82 3.67 9.91
CA LEU A 462 -12.30 4.44 8.76
C LEU A 462 -13.21 5.60 9.18
N ILE A 463 -14.10 5.40 10.16
CA ILE A 463 -14.97 6.47 10.70
C ILE A 463 -14.13 7.57 11.35
N VAL A 464 -13.13 7.21 12.17
CA VAL A 464 -12.19 8.17 12.79
C VAL A 464 -11.43 8.94 11.72
N PHE A 465 -10.93 8.28 10.68
CA PHE A 465 -10.27 8.96 9.57
C PHE A 465 -11.20 9.89 8.80
N LEU A 466 -12.42 9.46 8.45
CA LEU A 466 -13.40 10.30 7.77
C LEU A 466 -13.78 11.53 8.60
N ASN A 467 -13.80 11.40 9.93
CA ASN A 467 -14.04 12.53 10.82
C ASN A 467 -12.92 13.59 10.72
N THR A 468 -11.69 13.19 10.40
CA THR A 468 -10.59 14.15 10.15
C THR A 468 -10.74 14.93 8.84
N LEU A 469 -11.58 14.45 7.92
CA LEU A 469 -11.86 15.10 6.65
C LEU A 469 -12.98 16.15 6.78
N SER A 470 -12.93 16.98 7.81
CA SER A 470 -13.91 18.02 8.08
C SER A 470 -13.23 19.27 8.63
N ASP A 471 -13.83 20.43 8.36
CA ASP A 471 -13.43 21.69 8.98
C ASP A 471 -13.95 21.80 10.43
N ASP A 472 -14.96 21.01 10.80
CA ASP A 472 -15.58 20.95 12.13
C ASP A 472 -15.81 19.47 12.55
N PRO A 473 -14.73 18.73 12.88
CA PRO A 473 -14.81 17.32 13.21
C PRO A 473 -15.68 17.06 14.45
N MET A 474 -16.50 16.01 14.40
CA MET A 474 -17.37 15.62 15.51
C MET A 474 -16.55 15.06 16.67
N ASP A 475 -16.98 15.32 17.91
CA ASP A 475 -16.47 14.59 19.08
C ASP A 475 -17.03 13.16 19.08
N LEU A 476 -16.16 12.20 18.79
CA LEU A 476 -16.48 10.77 18.76
C LEU A 476 -16.43 10.10 20.15
N THR A 477 -15.96 10.81 21.19
CA THR A 477 -15.74 10.25 22.53
C THR A 477 -16.94 10.38 23.47
N GLY A 478 -18.09 10.84 22.96
CA GLY A 478 -19.34 10.96 23.72
C GLY A 478 -19.33 12.04 24.82
N GLY A 479 -18.33 12.92 24.82
CA GLY A 479 -18.17 14.01 25.78
C GLY A 479 -18.86 15.28 25.30
N GLY A 480 -20.20 15.34 25.38
CA GLY A 480 -20.96 16.54 25.00
C GLY A 480 -20.37 17.84 25.57
N GLY A 481 -19.80 18.68 24.69
CA GLY A 481 -19.30 20.00 25.05
C GLY A 481 -18.61 20.73 23.89
N ALA A 482 -19.38 21.62 23.23
CA ALA A 482 -19.03 22.78 22.39
C ALA A 482 -17.70 22.79 21.57
N PRO A 483 -17.75 23.21 20.29
CA PRO A 483 -16.55 23.28 19.43
C PRO A 483 -15.46 24.14 20.08
N ALA A 484 -14.24 23.63 20.04
CA ALA A 484 -13.05 24.36 20.46
C ALA A 484 -12.92 25.64 19.62
N GLU A 485 -12.97 26.80 20.27
CA GLU A 485 -12.65 28.07 19.62
C GLU A 485 -11.22 28.01 19.02
N PRO A 486 -11.02 28.51 17.79
CA PRO A 486 -9.70 28.51 17.17
C PRO A 486 -8.76 29.45 17.93
N ASP A 487 -7.60 28.90 18.28
CA ASP A 487 -6.49 29.53 18.98
C ASP A 487 -6.15 30.91 18.39
N GLN A 488 -6.44 31.97 19.14
CA GLN A 488 -5.98 33.33 18.87
C GLN A 488 -4.48 33.41 19.14
N PRO A 489 -3.68 34.09 18.31
CA PRO A 489 -2.24 34.15 18.49
C PRO A 489 -1.86 34.89 19.78
N VAL A 490 -1.01 34.25 20.57
CA VAL A 490 -0.40 34.80 21.79
C VAL A 490 0.43 36.03 21.42
N ALA A 491 -0.09 37.21 21.77
CA ALA A 491 0.63 38.47 21.73
C ALA A 491 0.47 39.16 23.09
N ASP A 492 1.49 39.04 23.93
CA ASP A 492 1.97 40.02 24.93
C ASP A 492 3.15 39.36 25.65
N GLU A 493 4.24 40.01 26.06
CA GLU A 493 4.36 41.33 26.66
C GLU A 493 5.86 41.69 26.62
N VAL A 494 6.23 42.86 26.10
CA VAL A 494 7.49 43.52 26.51
C VAL A 494 7.13 44.76 27.30
N ASP A 495 7.34 44.60 28.59
CA ASP A 495 7.23 45.54 29.69
C ASP A 495 7.96 46.87 29.40
N ALA A 496 7.25 48.00 29.59
CA ALA A 496 7.86 49.32 29.61
C ALA A 496 7.07 50.25 30.55
N LEU A 497 7.30 50.08 31.86
CA LEU A 497 6.98 51.11 32.84
C LEU A 497 8.06 52.20 32.89
N THR A 498 7.58 53.45 32.78
CA THR A 498 8.11 54.68 33.38
C THR A 498 9.42 55.27 32.83
N LEU A 499 9.37 56.52 32.37
CA LEU A 499 9.67 57.67 33.23
C LEU A 499 9.31 59.01 32.56
N GLU A 500 8.86 59.88 33.45
CA GLU A 500 8.45 61.29 33.36
C GLU A 500 9.33 62.25 32.53
N GLY A 501 8.69 63.32 32.06
CA GLY A 501 9.20 64.69 32.32
C GLY A 501 9.95 65.44 31.21
N GLU A 502 9.29 66.50 30.72
CA GLU A 502 9.83 67.81 30.29
C GLU A 502 10.78 67.82 29.07
N ASP A 503 10.75 68.74 28.12
CA ASP A 503 10.29 70.11 28.08
C ASP A 503 10.03 70.50 26.60
N ALA A 504 9.17 71.48 26.39
CA ALA A 504 8.95 72.16 25.12
C ALA A 504 10.21 73.04 24.79
N PRO A 505 10.28 73.92 23.75
CA PRO A 505 9.18 74.48 22.96
C PRO A 505 9.48 74.80 21.47
N ALA A 506 8.43 75.36 20.86
CA ALA A 506 8.44 76.43 19.85
C ALA A 506 8.70 76.06 18.37
N ALA A 507 7.59 76.03 17.63
CA ALA A 507 7.46 76.56 16.27
C ALA A 507 7.99 78.03 16.18
N PRO A 508 8.26 78.65 15.00
CA PRO A 508 7.51 78.41 13.76
C PRO A 508 8.24 78.60 12.41
N ALA A 509 7.47 78.30 11.37
CA ALA A 509 7.49 78.88 10.02
C ALA A 509 8.67 78.53 9.09
N GLN A 510 8.39 77.70 8.08
CA GLN A 510 7.92 78.16 6.78
C GLN A 510 7.38 77.00 5.95
#